data_AF-A0A0M8P6A2-F1
#
_entry.id   AF-A0A0M8P6A2-F1
#
_cell.length_a   1.000
_cell.length_b   1.000
_cell.length_c   1.000
_cell.angle_alpha   90.00
_cell.angle_beta   90.00
_cell.angle_gamma   90.00
#
_symmetry.space_group_name_H-M   'P 1'
#
loop_
_entity.id
_entity.type
_entity.pdbx_description
1 polymer ?
#
loop_
_entity_poly.entity_id
_entity_poly.type
_entity_poly.pdbx_seq_one_letter_code
_entity_poly.pdbx_strand_id
1 'polypeptide(L)'
;MPVTELALLQLKAQDAHSSTKIGLLEAQKKQTGYSEYQVTYLRQIEDPSFFYLLGGWESVEKHTGEGQWLSSEVNQDLLARLQSDLDVSWMFHLDVDPSTSKIPLDAPVLAITRCFVEAGRKDEFDAVFKAVVSHLNAYTAPFSVCGAWRVDKEGQDEEFVLFSGWNQIQDHIVFGESEASREFGKLKALMKDAEVKHVHVEKWE
;
A
#
# COMPACT_ATOMS: atom_id res chain seq x y z
N MET A 1 7.28 -3.85 -16.94
CA MET A 1 6.40 -4.82 -16.25
C MET A 1 5.44 -4.01 -15.40
N PRO A 2 4.14 -4.38 -15.38
CA PRO A 2 3.17 -3.66 -14.58
C PRO A 2 3.53 -3.70 -13.10
N VAL A 3 3.29 -2.58 -12.42
CA VAL A 3 3.61 -2.39 -11.00
C VAL A 3 2.47 -1.70 -10.29
N THR A 4 2.28 -2.00 -9.02
CA THR A 4 1.36 -1.28 -8.13
C THR A 4 2.10 -0.15 -7.44
N GLU A 5 1.54 1.05 -7.49
CA GLU A 5 2.00 2.19 -6.69
C GLU A 5 1.40 2.13 -5.29
N LEU A 6 2.22 2.37 -4.29
CA LEU A 6 1.80 2.67 -2.93
C LEU A 6 2.40 4.00 -2.50
N ALA A 7 1.55 4.98 -2.23
CA ALA A 7 1.97 6.28 -1.70
C ALA A 7 1.27 6.57 -0.38
N LEU A 8 1.99 7.16 0.57
CA LEU A 8 1.43 7.69 1.82
C LEU A 8 1.31 9.20 1.71
N LEU A 9 0.10 9.70 1.94
CA LEU A 9 -0.24 11.10 1.97
C LEU A 9 -0.72 11.48 3.36
N GLN A 10 -0.46 12.72 3.74
CA GLN A 10 -0.88 13.28 5.02
C GLN A 10 -1.72 14.52 4.77
N LEU A 11 -2.93 14.59 5.33
CA LEU A 11 -3.68 15.82 5.42
C LEU A 11 -3.07 16.74 6.48
N LYS A 12 -2.95 18.03 6.15
CA LYS A 12 -2.47 19.07 7.08
C LYS A 12 -3.50 19.42 8.14
N ALA A 13 -4.77 19.19 7.85
CA ALA A 13 -5.88 19.27 8.79
C ALA A 13 -6.33 17.85 9.18
N GLN A 14 -6.98 17.73 10.33
CA GLN A 14 -7.50 16.44 10.82
C GLN A 14 -8.48 15.80 9.82
N ASP A 15 -9.32 16.63 9.18
CA ASP A 15 -10.27 16.22 8.17
C ASP A 15 -10.11 17.03 6.88
N ALA A 16 -10.36 16.39 5.74
CA ALA A 16 -10.31 17.03 4.45
C ALA A 16 -11.48 18.01 4.27
N HIS A 17 -11.17 19.24 3.89
CA HIS A 17 -12.19 20.20 3.47
C HIS A 17 -12.89 19.73 2.18
N SER A 18 -14.09 20.23 1.91
CA SER A 18 -14.85 19.85 0.71
C SER A 18 -14.06 20.10 -0.59
N SER A 19 -13.28 21.18 -0.65
CA SER A 19 -12.40 21.48 -1.79
C SER A 19 -11.30 20.42 -1.95
N THR A 20 -10.69 20.00 -0.84
CA THR A 20 -9.65 18.95 -0.82
C THR A 20 -10.24 17.62 -1.29
N LYS A 21 -11.42 17.23 -0.80
CA LYS A 21 -12.13 16.02 -1.24
C LYS A 21 -12.40 16.04 -2.75
N ILE A 22 -12.91 17.15 -3.28
CA ILE A 22 -13.14 17.32 -4.73
C ILE A 22 -11.84 17.18 -5.51
N GLY A 23 -10.75 17.78 -5.02
CA GLY A 23 -9.43 17.67 -5.65
C GLY A 23 -8.88 16.24 -5.64
N LEU A 24 -9.07 15.49 -4.54
CA LEU A 24 -8.67 14.09 -4.44
C LEU A 24 -9.47 13.18 -5.39
N LEU A 25 -10.78 13.40 -5.52
CA LEU A 25 -11.63 12.71 -6.50
C LEU A 25 -11.22 13.02 -7.95
N GLU A 26 -10.87 14.28 -8.22
CA GLU A 26 -10.36 14.68 -9.53
C GLU A 26 -9.02 14.00 -9.84
N ALA A 27 -8.10 13.96 -8.87
CA ALA A 27 -6.80 13.29 -8.99
C ALA A 27 -6.98 11.79 -9.26
N GLN A 28 -7.84 11.12 -8.48
CA GLN A 28 -8.17 9.71 -8.65
C GLN A 28 -8.68 9.43 -10.07
N LYS A 29 -9.63 10.25 -10.55
CA LYS A 29 -10.21 10.11 -11.88
C LYS A 29 -9.17 10.31 -12.98
N LYS A 30 -8.35 11.36 -12.88
CA LYS A 30 -7.35 11.70 -13.90
C LYS A 30 -6.23 10.66 -13.96
N GLN A 31 -5.72 10.22 -12.81
CA GLN A 31 -4.70 9.18 -12.75
C GLN A 31 -5.25 7.85 -13.27
N THR A 32 -6.45 7.43 -12.83
CA THR A 32 -7.11 6.21 -13.35
C THR A 32 -7.29 6.26 -14.87
N GLY A 33 -7.70 7.41 -15.40
CA GLY A 33 -7.87 7.59 -16.85
C GLY A 33 -6.57 7.59 -17.64
N TYR A 34 -5.46 8.01 -17.02
CA TYR A 34 -4.15 8.03 -17.67
C TYR A 34 -3.43 6.68 -17.61
N SER A 35 -3.49 6.00 -16.45
CA SER A 35 -2.79 4.73 -16.24
C SER A 35 -3.59 3.51 -16.67
N GLU A 36 -4.90 3.67 -16.88
CA GLU A 36 -5.87 2.59 -17.14
C GLU A 36 -6.04 1.60 -15.96
N TYR A 37 -5.48 1.93 -14.79
CA TYR A 37 -5.63 1.17 -13.56
C TYR A 37 -6.41 1.98 -12.52
N GLN A 38 -7.37 1.33 -11.85
CA GLN A 38 -8.17 1.98 -10.81
C GLN A 38 -7.28 2.48 -9.66
N VAL A 39 -7.42 3.77 -9.34
CA VAL A 39 -6.82 4.33 -8.12
C VAL A 39 -7.79 4.16 -6.95
N THR A 40 -7.29 3.70 -5.81
CA THR A 40 -8.06 3.53 -4.57
C THR A 40 -7.38 4.28 -3.43
N TYR A 41 -8.15 5.05 -2.67
CA TYR A 41 -7.68 5.65 -1.43
C TYR A 41 -7.99 4.75 -0.24
N LEU A 42 -7.06 4.70 0.71
CA LEU A 42 -7.19 3.91 1.94
C LEU A 42 -6.89 4.80 3.15
N ARG A 43 -7.89 5.09 3.99
CA ARG A 43 -7.72 5.95 5.17
C ARG A 43 -7.17 5.14 6.33
N GLN A 44 -6.12 5.64 6.99
CA GLN A 44 -5.54 4.99 8.17
C GLN A 44 -6.49 5.12 9.37
N ILE A 45 -6.66 4.03 10.11
CA ILE A 45 -7.58 3.97 11.25
C ILE A 45 -6.93 4.56 12.51
N GLU A 46 -5.63 4.29 12.74
CA GLU A 46 -4.92 4.75 13.94
C GLU A 46 -4.66 6.25 13.96
N ASP A 47 -4.46 6.83 12.78
CA ASP A 47 -4.32 8.28 12.61
C ASP A 47 -4.99 8.66 11.29
N PRO A 48 -6.24 9.13 11.35
CA PRO A 48 -6.95 9.51 10.15
C PRO A 48 -6.20 10.53 9.32
N SER A 49 -5.36 11.43 9.85
CA SER A 49 -4.66 12.40 8.98
C SER A 49 -3.87 11.75 7.84
N PHE A 50 -3.46 10.50 7.99
CA PHE A 50 -2.80 9.69 6.96
C PHE A 50 -3.78 8.88 6.11
N PHE A 51 -3.49 8.82 4.81
CA PHE A 51 -4.16 7.93 3.89
C PHE A 51 -3.21 7.49 2.78
N TYR A 52 -3.48 6.33 2.21
CA TYR A 52 -2.70 5.78 1.13
C TYR A 52 -3.40 6.01 -0.20
N LEU A 53 -2.61 6.21 -1.25
CA LEU A 53 -3.02 6.06 -2.64
C LEU A 53 -2.46 4.73 -3.12
N LEU A 54 -3.36 3.84 -3.54
CA LEU A 54 -3.03 2.60 -4.24
C LEU A 54 -3.36 2.79 -5.73
N GLY A 55 -2.33 2.69 -6.58
CA GLY A 55 -2.44 2.90 -8.02
C GLY A 55 -1.80 1.77 -8.82
N GLY A 56 -1.88 1.85 -10.14
CA GLY A 56 -1.23 0.90 -11.03
C GLY A 56 -0.59 1.61 -12.21
N TRP A 57 0.48 1.01 -12.73
CA TRP A 57 1.25 1.52 -13.86
C TRP A 57 1.72 0.37 -14.76
N GLU A 58 1.76 0.58 -16.07
CA GLU A 58 2.33 -0.39 -17.03
C GLU A 58 3.84 -0.62 -16.78
N SER A 59 4.51 0.40 -16.23
CA SER A 59 5.89 0.34 -15.77
C SER A 59 6.21 1.53 -14.84
N VAL A 60 7.29 1.41 -14.06
CA VAL A 60 7.83 2.53 -13.26
C VAL A 60 8.15 3.75 -14.16
N GLU A 61 8.65 3.53 -15.37
CA GLU A 61 8.93 4.60 -16.34
C GLU A 61 7.65 5.33 -16.76
N LYS A 62 6.54 4.60 -16.95
CA LYS A 62 5.25 5.20 -17.30
C LYS A 62 4.72 6.13 -16.20
N HIS A 63 5.10 5.89 -14.95
CA HIS A 63 4.81 6.81 -13.86
C HIS A 63 5.80 7.98 -13.83
N THR A 64 7.09 7.68 -13.75
CA THR A 64 8.14 8.62 -13.28
C THR A 64 8.96 9.26 -14.39
N GLY A 65 8.91 8.73 -15.62
CA GLY A 65 9.70 9.19 -16.76
C GLY A 65 9.39 10.64 -17.18
N GLU A 66 10.34 11.24 -17.88
CA GLU A 66 10.16 12.58 -18.43
C GLU A 66 9.03 12.61 -19.47
N GLY A 67 8.12 13.58 -19.34
CA GLY A 67 6.91 13.67 -20.17
C GLY A 67 5.84 12.62 -19.86
N GLN A 68 6.05 11.79 -18.83
CA GLN A 68 5.04 10.84 -18.34
C GLN A 68 4.21 11.45 -17.20
N TRP A 69 3.44 10.63 -16.48
CA TRP A 69 2.45 11.11 -15.53
C TRP A 69 3.01 12.11 -14.51
N LEU A 70 4.08 11.73 -13.80
CA LEU A 70 4.59 12.52 -12.68
C LEU A 70 5.01 13.93 -13.11
N SER A 71 5.63 14.06 -14.27
CA SER A 71 6.08 15.33 -14.86
C SER A 71 5.05 16.01 -15.77
N SER A 72 3.86 15.41 -15.95
CA SER A 72 2.81 15.98 -16.79
C SER A 72 2.20 17.24 -16.18
N GLU A 73 1.82 18.20 -17.03
CA GLU A 73 1.11 19.42 -16.63
C GLU A 73 -0.15 19.09 -15.81
N VAL A 74 -0.89 18.07 -16.23
CA VAL A 74 -2.12 17.61 -15.55
C VAL A 74 -1.85 17.21 -14.10
N ASN A 75 -0.78 16.45 -13.83
CA ASN A 75 -0.42 16.04 -12.48
C ASN A 75 0.16 17.20 -11.67
N GLN A 76 1.00 18.03 -12.27
CA GLN A 76 1.59 19.21 -11.61
C GLN A 76 0.51 20.21 -11.17
N ASP A 77 -0.51 20.45 -11.99
CA ASP A 77 -1.66 21.29 -11.65
C ASP A 77 -2.52 20.71 -10.52
N LEU A 78 -2.65 19.39 -10.44
CA LEU A 78 -3.34 18.72 -9.32
C LEU A 78 -2.54 18.87 -8.03
N LEU A 79 -1.24 18.60 -8.07
CA LEU A 79 -0.34 18.75 -6.92
C LEU A 79 -0.32 20.20 -6.41
N ALA A 80 -0.19 21.18 -7.31
CA ALA A 80 -0.18 22.59 -6.94
C ALA A 80 -1.49 23.05 -6.27
N ARG A 81 -2.63 22.45 -6.63
CA ARG A 81 -3.92 22.74 -6.00
C ARG A 81 -4.10 22.08 -4.65
N LEU A 82 -3.48 20.92 -4.44
CA LEU A 82 -3.62 20.12 -3.21
C LEU A 82 -2.52 20.40 -2.18
N GLN A 83 -1.39 20.97 -2.57
CA GLN A 83 -0.20 21.15 -1.71
C GLN A 83 -0.44 21.98 -0.45
N SER A 84 -1.46 22.83 -0.39
CA SER A 84 -1.81 23.59 0.82
C SER A 84 -2.49 22.73 1.88
N ASP A 85 -3.10 21.62 1.46
CA ASP A 85 -4.01 20.81 2.26
C ASP A 85 -3.42 19.44 2.59
N LEU A 86 -2.45 18.96 1.81
CA LEU A 86 -1.79 17.69 2.02
C LEU A 86 -0.29 17.73 1.69
N ASP A 87 0.44 16.78 2.25
CA ASP A 87 1.83 16.47 1.93
C ASP A 87 1.92 15.02 1.42
N VAL A 88 2.84 14.78 0.47
CA VAL A 88 3.24 13.43 0.08
C VAL A 88 4.39 13.01 0.98
N SER A 89 4.16 12.03 1.85
CA SER A 89 5.17 11.55 2.79
C SER A 89 6.20 10.67 2.10
N TRP A 90 5.74 9.72 1.29
CA TRP A 90 6.57 8.84 0.47
C TRP A 90 5.72 8.15 -0.60
N MET A 91 6.37 7.62 -1.63
CA MET A 91 5.75 6.84 -2.71
C MET A 91 6.78 5.87 -3.28
N PHE A 92 6.34 4.64 -3.58
CA PHE A 92 7.17 3.62 -4.22
C PHE A 92 6.31 2.60 -4.99
N HIS A 93 6.99 1.70 -5.70
CA HIS A 93 6.36 0.71 -6.57
C HIS A 93 6.59 -0.71 -6.06
N LEU A 94 5.55 -1.53 -6.15
CA LEU A 94 5.54 -2.93 -5.78
C LEU A 94 5.53 -3.83 -7.02
N ASP A 95 6.29 -4.92 -6.95
CA ASP A 95 6.33 -5.98 -7.96
C ASP A 95 5.09 -6.87 -7.87
N VAL A 96 3.95 -6.29 -8.21
CA VAL A 96 2.66 -6.97 -8.35
C VAL A 96 1.88 -6.30 -9.46
N ASP A 97 1.32 -7.13 -10.35
CA ASP A 97 0.51 -6.66 -11.46
C ASP A 97 -0.85 -6.15 -10.92
N PRO A 98 -1.20 -4.86 -11.12
CA PRO A 98 -2.44 -4.30 -10.61
C PRO A 98 -3.70 -5.02 -11.11
N SER A 99 -3.68 -5.58 -12.34
CA SER A 99 -4.83 -6.28 -12.95
C SER A 99 -5.14 -7.63 -12.33
N THR A 100 -4.13 -8.27 -11.73
CA THR A 100 -4.25 -9.62 -11.15
C THR A 100 -3.99 -9.65 -9.66
N SER A 101 -3.72 -8.49 -9.07
CA SER A 101 -3.46 -8.35 -7.64
C SER A 101 -4.64 -8.89 -6.82
N LYS A 102 -4.32 -9.51 -5.68
CA LYS A 102 -5.30 -10.01 -4.71
C LYS A 102 -5.29 -9.17 -3.45
N ILE A 103 -5.03 -7.87 -3.59
CA ILE A 103 -5.10 -6.95 -2.45
C ILE A 103 -6.56 -6.92 -1.98
N PRO A 104 -6.85 -7.24 -0.71
CA PRO A 104 -8.21 -7.47 -0.21
C PRO A 104 -8.93 -6.14 0.07
N LEU A 105 -9.23 -5.40 -1.01
CA LEU A 105 -9.93 -4.10 -0.95
C LEU A 105 -11.41 -4.25 -0.56
N ASP A 106 -11.95 -5.47 -0.57
CA ASP A 106 -13.28 -5.83 -0.11
C ASP A 106 -13.36 -6.12 1.41
N ALA A 107 -12.21 -6.18 2.09
CA ALA A 107 -12.16 -6.36 3.53
C ALA A 107 -12.59 -5.07 4.28
N PRO A 108 -13.36 -5.19 5.39
CA PRO A 108 -13.69 -4.05 6.24
C PRO A 108 -12.44 -3.35 6.82
N VAL A 109 -11.42 -4.13 7.16
CA VAL A 109 -10.11 -3.65 7.62
C VAL A 109 -9.03 -4.32 6.78
N LEU A 110 -8.16 -3.51 6.20
CA LEU A 110 -6.95 -3.97 5.52
C LEU A 110 -5.75 -3.62 6.40
N ALA A 111 -4.92 -4.60 6.73
CA ALA A 111 -3.62 -4.35 7.35
C ALA A 111 -2.55 -4.26 6.26
N ILE A 112 -1.79 -3.16 6.27
CA ILE A 112 -0.59 -2.95 5.45
C ILE A 112 0.61 -3.12 6.38
N THR A 113 1.38 -4.18 6.16
CA THR A 113 2.62 -4.45 6.89
C THR A 113 3.81 -4.24 5.97
N ARG A 114 4.66 -3.26 6.30
CA ARG A 114 5.94 -3.01 5.62
C ARG A 114 7.03 -3.73 6.41
N CYS A 115 7.72 -4.66 5.76
CA CYS A 115 8.76 -5.50 6.32
C CYS A 115 10.11 -5.05 5.75
N PHE A 116 11.03 -4.62 6.60
CA PHE A 116 12.37 -4.21 6.20
C PHE A 116 13.34 -5.37 6.40
N VAL A 117 13.96 -5.83 5.31
CA VAL A 117 14.75 -7.07 5.26
C VAL A 117 16.18 -6.75 4.84
N GLU A 118 17.16 -7.39 5.46
CA GLU A 118 18.57 -7.12 5.11
C GLU A 118 18.89 -7.49 3.66
N ALA A 119 19.79 -6.71 3.06
CA ALA A 119 20.33 -6.97 1.74
C ALA A 119 20.75 -8.46 1.56
N GLY A 120 20.31 -9.09 0.48
CA GLY A 120 20.66 -10.47 0.15
C GLY A 120 19.84 -11.55 0.87
N ARG A 121 18.89 -11.18 1.75
CA ARG A 121 17.99 -12.14 2.43
C ARG A 121 16.64 -12.32 1.75
N LYS A 122 16.42 -11.69 0.59
CA LYS A 122 15.18 -11.75 -0.19
C LYS A 122 14.70 -13.19 -0.45
N ASP A 123 15.58 -14.05 -0.93
CA ASP A 123 15.24 -15.45 -1.26
C ASP A 123 14.88 -16.28 -0.02
N GLU A 124 15.59 -16.06 1.08
CA GLU A 124 15.31 -16.70 2.38
C GLU A 124 13.93 -16.25 2.89
N PHE A 125 13.64 -14.95 2.82
CA PHE A 125 12.35 -14.39 3.19
C PHE A 125 11.22 -14.97 2.34
N ASP A 126 11.37 -15.01 1.03
CA ASP A 126 10.36 -15.58 0.12
C ASP A 126 10.09 -17.06 0.41
N ALA A 127 11.12 -17.85 0.72
CA ALA A 127 10.97 -19.26 1.06
C ALA A 127 10.16 -19.45 2.34
N VAL A 128 10.46 -18.68 3.38
CA VAL A 128 9.72 -18.73 4.66
C VAL A 128 8.30 -18.19 4.48
N PHE A 129 8.12 -17.08 3.76
CA PHE A 129 6.81 -16.49 3.52
C PHE A 129 5.87 -17.46 2.80
N LYS A 130 6.35 -18.10 1.72
CA LYS A 130 5.59 -19.13 0.98
C LYS A 130 5.19 -20.30 1.87
N ALA A 131 6.02 -20.70 2.83
CA ALA A 131 5.71 -21.78 3.75
C ALA A 131 4.61 -21.42 4.77
N VAL A 132 4.50 -20.15 5.17
CA VAL A 132 3.59 -19.72 6.25
C VAL A 132 2.33 -18.99 5.77
N VAL A 133 2.31 -18.47 4.53
CA VAL A 133 1.21 -17.63 4.02
C VAL A 133 -0.13 -18.37 3.95
N SER A 134 -0.12 -19.70 3.82
CA SER A 134 -1.35 -20.52 3.83
C SER A 134 -2.06 -20.47 5.19
N HIS A 135 -1.32 -20.43 6.29
CA HIS A 135 -1.87 -20.28 7.64
C HIS A 135 -2.50 -18.91 7.84
N LEU A 136 -1.86 -17.85 7.33
CA LEU A 136 -2.43 -16.51 7.35
C LEU A 136 -3.72 -16.45 6.53
N ASN A 137 -3.72 -16.98 5.30
CA ASN A 137 -4.93 -17.02 4.46
C ASN A 137 -6.10 -17.78 5.12
N ALA A 138 -5.83 -18.85 5.87
CA ALA A 138 -6.87 -19.57 6.60
C ALA A 138 -7.50 -18.72 7.72
N TYR A 139 -6.70 -17.84 8.32
CA TYR A 139 -7.14 -16.96 9.42
C TYR A 139 -7.84 -15.69 8.93
N THR A 140 -7.44 -15.17 7.76
CA THR A 140 -8.03 -13.99 7.13
C THR A 140 -9.26 -14.31 6.28
N ALA A 141 -9.58 -15.60 6.09
CA ALA A 141 -10.72 -16.03 5.28
C ALA A 141 -12.03 -15.33 5.72
N PRO A 142 -12.84 -14.84 4.77
CA PRO A 142 -12.76 -15.09 3.32
C PRO A 142 -11.78 -14.16 2.56
N PHE A 143 -11.14 -13.20 3.23
CA PHE A 143 -10.29 -12.21 2.57
C PHE A 143 -8.92 -12.78 2.18
N SER A 144 -8.42 -12.33 1.03
CA SER A 144 -7.13 -12.72 0.51
C SER A 144 -5.96 -12.07 1.24
N VAL A 145 -4.78 -12.63 1.01
CA VAL A 145 -3.49 -12.04 1.36
C VAL A 145 -2.70 -11.77 0.08
N CYS A 146 -2.06 -10.61 -0.01
CA CYS A 146 -1.21 -10.24 -1.12
C CYS A 146 0.11 -9.67 -0.60
N GLY A 147 1.24 -10.16 -1.10
CA GLY A 147 2.55 -9.69 -0.70
C GLY A 147 3.42 -9.42 -1.93
N ALA A 148 4.19 -8.33 -1.89
CA ALA A 148 5.02 -7.91 -3.00
C ALA A 148 6.28 -7.19 -2.52
N TRP A 149 7.36 -7.30 -3.28
CA TRP A 149 8.60 -6.57 -3.03
C TRP A 149 8.56 -5.19 -3.65
N ARG A 150 9.16 -4.21 -2.98
CA ARG A 150 9.47 -2.90 -3.56
C ARG A 150 10.45 -3.04 -4.72
N VAL A 151 10.20 -2.32 -5.81
CA VAL A 151 10.98 -2.37 -7.06
C VAL A 151 12.05 -1.27 -7.07
N ASP A 152 11.65 -0.05 -6.73
CA ASP A 152 12.46 1.16 -6.71
C ASP A 152 13.15 1.33 -5.36
N LYS A 153 14.22 0.55 -5.16
CA LYS A 153 14.99 0.50 -3.91
C LYS A 153 15.54 1.86 -3.47
N GLU A 154 15.38 2.14 -2.19
CA GLU A 154 16.13 3.17 -1.46
C GLU A 154 17.17 2.50 -0.56
N GLY A 155 18.44 2.62 -0.93
CA GLY A 155 19.53 1.97 -0.20
C GLY A 155 19.74 0.50 -0.58
N GLN A 156 20.32 -0.27 0.34
CA GLN A 156 20.73 -1.66 0.09
C GLN A 156 19.73 -2.69 0.60
N ASP A 157 18.92 -2.31 1.59
CA ASP A 157 17.93 -3.21 2.19
C ASP A 157 16.74 -3.46 1.25
N GLU A 158 16.07 -4.57 1.49
CA GLU A 158 14.86 -4.97 0.76
C GLU A 158 13.63 -4.55 1.55
N GLU A 159 12.55 -4.18 0.86
CA GLU A 159 11.27 -3.85 1.49
C GLU A 159 10.17 -4.73 0.89
N PHE A 160 9.49 -5.49 1.75
CA PHE A 160 8.34 -6.31 1.38
C PHE A 160 7.08 -5.72 2.00
N VAL A 161 6.01 -5.58 1.21
CA VAL A 161 4.72 -5.11 1.69
C VAL A 161 3.71 -6.25 1.66
N LEU A 162 3.06 -6.48 2.80
CA LEU A 162 2.02 -7.47 2.99
C LEU A 162 0.67 -6.79 3.25
N PHE A 163 -0.29 -7.09 2.40
CA PHE A 163 -1.69 -6.74 2.52
C PHE A 163 -2.48 -7.94 3.04
N SER A 164 -3.21 -7.78 4.13
CA SER A 164 -4.09 -8.82 4.70
C SER A 164 -5.44 -8.24 5.13
N GLY A 165 -6.52 -8.92 4.76
CA GLY A 165 -7.89 -8.47 5.04
C GLY A 165 -8.45 -9.06 6.34
N TRP A 166 -9.23 -8.26 7.06
CA TRP A 166 -9.76 -8.57 8.39
C TRP A 166 -11.16 -7.99 8.56
N ASN A 167 -11.99 -8.61 9.41
CA ASN A 167 -13.31 -8.04 9.74
C ASN A 167 -13.18 -6.83 10.67
N GLN A 168 -12.18 -6.85 11.56
CA GLN A 168 -11.90 -5.79 12.53
C GLN A 168 -10.42 -5.84 12.93
N ILE A 169 -9.90 -4.73 13.47
CA ILE A 169 -8.50 -4.64 13.95
C ILE A 169 -8.20 -5.71 15.00
N GLN A 170 -9.17 -6.01 15.88
CA GLN A 170 -8.99 -6.98 16.95
C GLN A 170 -8.67 -8.39 16.43
N ASP A 171 -9.19 -8.78 15.26
CA ASP A 171 -8.91 -10.10 14.67
C ASP A 171 -7.42 -10.21 14.29
N HIS A 172 -6.83 -9.12 13.78
CA HIS A 172 -5.40 -9.07 13.47
C HIS A 172 -4.53 -9.09 14.73
N ILE A 173 -4.95 -8.38 15.79
CA ILE A 173 -4.27 -8.41 17.08
C ILE A 173 -4.26 -9.83 17.65
N VAL A 174 -5.42 -10.50 17.65
CA VAL A 174 -5.55 -11.90 18.13
C VAL A 174 -4.71 -12.85 17.28
N PHE A 175 -4.66 -12.66 15.96
CA PHE A 175 -3.74 -13.43 15.11
C PHE A 175 -2.30 -13.27 15.58
N GLY A 176 -1.85 -12.04 15.87
CA GLY A 176 -0.50 -11.74 16.36
C GLY A 176 -0.11 -12.47 17.65
N GLU A 177 -1.08 -12.84 18.48
CA GLU A 177 -0.90 -13.58 19.74
C GLU A 177 -1.04 -15.11 19.57
N SER A 178 -1.51 -15.57 18.40
CA SER A 178 -1.80 -16.98 18.15
C SER A 178 -0.56 -17.85 17.89
N GLU A 179 -0.72 -19.17 17.97
CA GLU A 179 0.33 -20.11 17.55
C GLU A 179 0.63 -20.01 16.04
N ALA A 180 -0.35 -19.64 15.21
CA ALA A 180 -0.12 -19.39 13.79
C ALA A 180 0.83 -18.19 13.56
N SER A 181 0.78 -17.19 14.45
CA SER A 181 1.76 -16.09 14.46
C SER A 181 3.15 -16.53 14.90
N ARG A 182 3.32 -17.63 15.65
CA ARG A 182 4.66 -18.15 15.99
C ARG A 182 5.43 -18.63 14.77
N GLU A 183 4.76 -19.29 13.84
CA GLU A 183 5.33 -19.66 12.54
C GLU A 183 5.64 -18.42 11.71
N PHE A 184 4.76 -17.42 11.75
CA PHE A 184 5.02 -16.09 11.19
C PHE A 184 6.18 -15.36 11.89
N GLY A 185 6.47 -15.70 13.15
CA GLY A 185 7.62 -15.24 13.92
C GLY A 185 8.97 -15.63 13.30
N LYS A 186 9.01 -16.66 12.46
CA LYS A 186 10.20 -16.97 11.64
C LYS A 186 10.51 -15.85 10.65
N LEU A 187 9.49 -15.20 10.09
CA LEU A 187 9.69 -14.00 9.26
C LEU A 187 10.25 -12.85 10.09
N LYS A 188 9.82 -12.68 11.34
CA LYS A 188 10.37 -11.65 12.25
C LYS A 188 11.88 -11.78 12.43
N ALA A 189 12.42 -13.00 12.45
CA ALA A 189 13.87 -13.21 12.53
C ALA A 189 14.64 -12.83 11.25
N LEU A 190 13.93 -12.63 10.13
CA LEU A 190 14.50 -12.20 8.86
C LEU A 190 14.41 -10.69 8.63
N MET A 191 13.62 -10.00 9.46
CA MET A 191 13.36 -8.56 9.35
C MET A 191 14.24 -7.78 10.32
N LYS A 192 14.73 -6.62 9.87
CA LYS A 192 15.32 -5.60 10.75
C LYS A 192 14.23 -4.89 11.56
N ASP A 193 13.12 -4.61 10.89
CA ASP A 193 11.98 -3.90 11.45
C ASP A 193 10.71 -4.21 10.66
N ALA A 194 9.55 -3.91 11.26
CA ALA A 194 8.27 -3.98 10.58
C ALA A 194 7.31 -2.88 11.07
N GLU A 195 6.66 -2.22 10.12
CA GLU A 195 5.59 -1.26 10.39
C GLU A 195 4.25 -1.87 10.01
N VAL A 196 3.25 -1.73 10.87
CA VAL A 196 1.88 -2.19 10.61
C VAL A 196 0.93 -1.01 10.74
N LYS A 197 0.07 -0.80 9.74
CA LYS A 197 -1.04 0.16 9.78
C LYS A 197 -2.32 -0.50 9.30
N HIS A 198 -3.45 -0.12 9.91
CA HIS A 198 -4.77 -0.59 9.51
C HIS A 198 -5.49 0.51 8.75
N VAL A 199 -6.15 0.13 7.67
CA VAL A 199 -6.84 1.06 6.78
C VAL A 199 -8.22 0.53 6.39
N HIS A 200 -9.10 1.44 5.96
CA HIS A 200 -10.32 1.10 5.24
C HIS A 200 -10.35 1.85 3.91
N VAL A 201 -11.11 1.34 2.94
CA VAL A 201 -11.33 2.07 1.67
C VAL A 201 -12.00 3.41 1.97
N GLU A 202 -11.45 4.47 1.38
CA GLU A 202 -11.94 5.84 1.51
C GLU A 202 -12.48 6.32 0.16
N LYS A 203 -13.70 6.87 0.18
CA LYS A 203 -14.41 7.30 -1.03
C LYS A 203 -14.46 8.81 -1.18
N TRP A 204 -14.16 9.57 -0.11
CA TRP A 204 -14.20 11.04 -0.11
C TRP A 204 -15.56 11.64 -0.53
N GLU A 205 -16.64 10.89 -0.30
CA GLU A 205 -18.04 11.32 -0.51
C GLU A 205 -18.52 12.33 0.57
#